data_AF-A0A0G0HEI7-F1
#
_entry.id   AF-A0A0G0HEI7-F1
#
_cell.length_a   1.000
_cell.length_b   1.000
_cell.length_c   1.000
_cell.angle_alpha   90.00
_cell.angle_beta   90.00
_cell.angle_gamma   90.00
#
_symmetry.space_group_name_H-M   'P 1'
#
loop_
_entity.id
_entity.type
_entity.pdbx_description
1 polymer ?
#
loop_
_entity_poly.entity_id
_entity_poly.type
_entity_poly.pdbx_seq_one_letter_code
_entity_poly.pdbx_strand_id
1 'polypeptide(L)'
;MEKFKKLLENPKFQKYQTTILGGFAVLLCTLLIAFLIVPQIYSLIATNNQISELERKQINLSEKLSIIETLDVGEYKKDLNASFVALPEDRDLPGTIGYILSLISSSGLSLEDFAFSNPQADPTGVQSFNANLNVSGTRVSIQSLFEKIKQNPRIMRVGKLEINSSASVSRSQADIDIIIFYQPLPASIGDIEQPLVLLNPQEKELLASLSRNLSSNLSSVSIIPIGTESASTVVGKSDPFQ
;
A
#
# COMPACT_ATOMS: atom_id res chain seq x y z
N MET A 1 -38.55 52.52 -59.72
CA MET A 1 -39.52 51.62 -59.07
C MET A 1 -40.58 51.04 -60.01
N GLU A 2 -40.90 51.64 -61.16
CA GLU A 2 -41.96 51.10 -62.06
C GLU A 2 -41.63 49.77 -62.76
N LYS A 3 -40.35 49.48 -63.05
CA LYS A 3 -39.96 48.22 -63.70
C LYS A 3 -40.16 46.97 -62.83
N PHE A 4 -40.17 47.12 -61.51
CA PHE A 4 -40.48 46.03 -60.58
C PHE A 4 -41.97 45.69 -60.57
N LYS A 5 -42.85 46.69 -60.80
CA LYS A 5 -44.30 46.52 -60.82
C LYS A 5 -44.77 45.73 -62.04
N LYS A 6 -44.15 45.97 -63.21
CA LYS A 6 -44.43 45.23 -64.45
C LYS A 6 -43.89 43.79 -64.48
N LEU A 7 -42.94 43.44 -63.62
CA LEU A 7 -42.46 42.05 -63.47
C LEU A 7 -43.43 41.18 -62.64
N LEU A 8 -44.22 41.80 -61.76
CA LEU A 8 -45.22 41.13 -60.92
C LEU A 8 -46.55 40.83 -61.63
N GLU A 9 -46.80 41.44 -62.80
CA GLU A 9 -48.05 41.27 -63.59
C GLU A 9 -47.96 40.20 -64.68
N ASN A 10 -46.87 39.42 -64.73
CA ASN A 10 -46.74 38.34 -65.69
C ASN A 10 -47.42 37.07 -65.14
N PRO A 11 -48.44 36.47 -65.81
CA PRO A 11 -49.20 35.33 -65.27
C PRO A 11 -48.34 34.07 -65.04
N LYS A 12 -47.14 34.01 -65.62
CA LYS A 12 -46.14 32.99 -65.30
C LYS A 12 -45.54 33.18 -63.90
N PHE A 13 -45.37 34.42 -63.42
CA PHE A 13 -44.81 34.72 -62.10
C PHE A 13 -45.72 34.24 -60.96
N GLN A 14 -47.05 34.36 -61.08
CA GLN A 14 -47.97 33.83 -60.06
C GLN A 14 -47.87 32.31 -59.88
N LYS A 15 -47.60 31.57 -60.98
CA LYS A 15 -47.41 30.11 -60.95
C LYS A 15 -46.07 29.68 -60.35
N TYR A 16 -45.03 30.53 -60.43
CA TYR A 16 -43.75 30.32 -59.76
C TYR A 16 -43.76 30.82 -58.31
N GLN A 17 -44.59 31.81 -57.97
CA GLN A 17 -44.67 32.38 -56.63
C GLN A 17 -45.15 31.35 -55.60
N THR A 18 -46.12 30.51 -55.94
CA THR A 18 -46.59 29.42 -55.08
C THR A 18 -45.55 28.30 -54.92
N THR A 19 -44.80 27.97 -55.98
CA THR A 19 -43.73 26.96 -55.93
C THR A 19 -42.51 27.45 -55.14
N ILE A 20 -42.13 28.72 -55.28
CA ILE A 20 -41.03 29.34 -54.51
C ILE A 20 -41.43 29.48 -53.02
N LEU A 21 -42.68 29.86 -52.74
CA LEU A 21 -43.18 29.96 -51.37
C LEU A 21 -43.25 28.58 -50.68
N GLY A 22 -43.67 27.55 -51.41
CA GLY A 22 -43.65 26.16 -50.92
C GLY A 22 -42.23 25.65 -50.67
N GLY A 23 -41.29 25.92 -51.59
CA GLY A 23 -39.88 25.59 -51.41
C GLY A 23 -39.25 26.28 -50.21
N PHE A 24 -39.55 27.56 -50.01
CA PHE A 24 -39.09 28.31 -48.84
C PHE A 24 -39.68 27.76 -47.54
N ALA A 25 -40.96 27.37 -47.52
CA ALA A 25 -41.58 26.76 -46.35
C ALA A 25 -40.92 25.42 -45.98
N VAL A 26 -40.61 24.56 -46.96
CA VAL A 26 -39.90 23.29 -46.74
C VAL A 26 -38.48 23.52 -46.23
N LEU A 27 -37.77 24.50 -46.78
CA LEU A 27 -36.40 24.84 -46.38
C LEU A 27 -36.40 25.39 -44.95
N LEU A 28 -37.35 26.27 -44.61
CA LEU A 28 -37.51 26.83 -43.27
C LEU A 28 -37.88 25.75 -42.23
N CYS A 29 -38.76 24.80 -42.59
CA CYS A 29 -39.07 23.64 -41.75
C CYS A 29 -37.84 22.75 -41.51
N THR A 30 -37.07 22.46 -42.56
CA THR A 30 -35.84 21.66 -42.45
C THR A 30 -34.80 22.35 -41.56
N LEU A 31 -34.66 23.67 -41.70
CA LEU A 31 -33.76 24.48 -40.88
C LEU A 31 -34.19 24.48 -39.40
N LEU A 32 -35.48 24.64 -39.13
CA LEU A 32 -36.04 24.56 -37.77
C LEU A 32 -35.81 23.19 -37.15
N ILE A 33 -36.05 22.11 -37.90
CA ILE A 33 -35.80 20.73 -37.44
C ILE A 33 -34.32 20.54 -37.11
N ALA A 34 -33.42 20.96 -37.99
CA ALA A 34 -31.97 20.83 -37.79
C ALA A 34 -31.47 21.63 -36.59
N PHE A 35 -32.01 22.83 -36.36
CA PHE A 35 -31.52 23.72 -35.31
C PHE A 35 -32.20 23.52 -33.94
N LEU A 36 -33.45 23.04 -33.88
CA LEU A 36 -34.13 22.77 -32.60
C LEU A 36 -34.04 21.30 -32.17
N ILE A 37 -34.26 20.35 -33.08
CA ILE A 37 -34.48 18.94 -32.70
C ILE A 37 -33.14 18.23 -32.49
N VAL A 38 -32.14 18.50 -33.34
CA VAL A 38 -30.80 17.89 -33.23
C VAL A 38 -30.14 18.20 -31.88
N PRO A 39 -30.02 19.46 -31.41
CA PRO A 39 -29.39 19.72 -30.11
C PRO A 39 -30.16 19.10 -28.93
N GLN A 40 -31.49 18.99 -29.01
CA GLN A 40 -32.28 18.31 -27.99
C GLN A 40 -31.97 16.82 -27.92
N ILE A 41 -31.86 16.12 -29.06
CA ILE A 41 -31.50 14.70 -29.11
C ILE A 41 -30.09 14.48 -28.52
N TYR A 42 -29.12 15.33 -28.87
CA TYR A 42 -27.77 15.24 -28.27
C TYR A 42 -27.79 15.46 -26.76
N SER A 43 -28.59 16.41 -26.27
CA SER A 43 -28.73 16.64 -24.82
C SER A 43 -29.36 15.44 -24.10
N LEU A 44 -30.30 14.74 -24.73
CA LEU A 44 -30.95 13.54 -24.17
C LEU A 44 -29.98 12.36 -24.13
N ILE A 45 -29.15 12.17 -25.16
CA ILE A 45 -28.12 11.12 -25.17
C ILE A 45 -27.06 11.42 -24.11
N ALA A 46 -26.62 12.68 -24.00
CA ALA A 46 -25.66 13.10 -22.97
C ALA A 46 -26.24 12.91 -21.56
N THR A 47 -27.50 13.25 -21.34
CA THR A 47 -28.20 13.06 -20.05
C THR A 47 -28.33 11.58 -19.70
N ASN A 48 -28.70 10.72 -20.68
CA ASN A 48 -28.77 9.27 -20.46
C ASN A 48 -27.39 8.67 -20.14
N ASN A 49 -26.33 9.13 -20.80
CA ASN A 49 -24.97 8.70 -20.49
C ASN A 49 -24.56 9.12 -19.06
N GLN A 50 -24.90 10.34 -18.64
CA GLN A 50 -24.69 10.81 -17.28
C GLN A 50 -25.48 10.00 -16.25
N ILE A 51 -26.73 9.64 -16.55
CA ILE A 51 -27.55 8.78 -15.68
C ILE A 51 -26.91 7.40 -15.54
N SER A 52 -26.46 6.79 -16.65
CA SER A 52 -25.80 5.49 -16.62
C SER A 52 -24.47 5.52 -15.83
N GLU A 53 -23.70 6.60 -15.96
CA GLU A 53 -22.50 6.81 -15.16
C GLU A 53 -22.82 6.97 -13.66
N LEU A 54 -23.85 7.73 -13.31
CA LEU A 54 -24.30 7.91 -11.93
C LEU A 54 -24.81 6.60 -11.32
N GLU A 55 -25.58 5.81 -12.07
CA GLU A 55 -26.04 4.48 -11.64
C GLU A 55 -24.86 3.54 -11.39
N ARG A 56 -23.86 3.52 -12.28
CA ARG A 56 -22.63 2.73 -12.07
C ARG A 56 -21.88 3.17 -10.82
N LYS A 57 -21.75 4.48 -10.59
CA LYS A 57 -21.13 5.01 -9.37
C LYS A 57 -21.93 4.61 -8.12
N GLN A 58 -23.25 4.66 -8.18
CA GLN A 58 -24.11 4.26 -7.07
C GLN A 58 -23.99 2.77 -6.75
N ILE A 59 -23.95 1.90 -7.76
CA ILE A 59 -23.74 0.46 -7.57
C ILE A 59 -22.38 0.22 -6.93
N ASN A 60 -21.30 0.81 -7.46
CA ASN A 60 -19.96 0.67 -6.90
C ASN A 60 -19.90 1.15 -5.44
N LEU A 61 -20.52 2.28 -5.11
CA LEU A 61 -20.55 2.80 -3.74
C LEU A 61 -21.40 1.93 -2.79
N SER A 62 -22.51 1.38 -3.27
CA SER A 62 -23.36 0.47 -2.49
C SER A 62 -22.64 -0.84 -2.20
N GLU A 63 -21.93 -1.41 -3.17
CA GLU A 63 -21.11 -2.61 -2.97
C GLU A 63 -20.00 -2.35 -1.95
N LYS A 64 -19.34 -1.18 -2.03
CA LYS A 64 -18.34 -0.76 -1.03
C LYS A 64 -18.91 -0.66 0.38
N LEU A 65 -20.10 -0.06 0.54
CA LEU A 65 -20.74 0.04 1.85
C LEU A 65 -21.06 -1.33 2.42
N SER A 66 -21.59 -2.25 1.60
CA SER A 66 -21.86 -3.62 2.02
C SER A 66 -20.59 -4.36 2.46
N ILE A 67 -19.48 -4.18 1.74
CA ILE A 67 -18.18 -4.75 2.11
C ILE A 67 -17.64 -4.14 3.41
N ILE A 68 -17.72 -2.82 3.57
CA ILE A 68 -17.21 -2.12 4.76
C ILE A 68 -18.05 -2.45 6.00
N GLU A 69 -19.37 -2.55 5.85
CA GLU A 69 -20.29 -2.85 6.95
C GLU A 69 -20.16 -4.29 7.45
N THR A 70 -19.77 -5.22 6.57
CA THR A 70 -19.46 -6.60 6.93
C THR A 70 -18.03 -6.80 7.45
N LEU A 71 -17.21 -5.75 7.43
CA LEU A 71 -15.81 -5.79 7.81
C LEU A 71 -15.61 -5.55 9.32
N ASP A 72 -14.97 -6.50 10.01
CA ASP A 72 -14.54 -6.28 11.40
C ASP A 72 -13.27 -5.43 11.44
N VAL A 73 -13.42 -4.17 11.85
CA VAL A 73 -12.32 -3.20 12.00
C VAL A 73 -11.24 -3.71 12.97
N GLY A 74 -11.61 -4.51 13.98
CA GLY A 74 -10.70 -5.06 14.96
C GLY A 74 -9.76 -6.11 14.35
N GLU A 75 -10.29 -7.00 13.52
CA GLU A 75 -9.52 -8.03 12.81
C GLU A 75 -8.53 -7.39 11.83
N TYR A 76 -8.99 -6.44 11.02
CA TYR A 76 -8.12 -5.73 10.07
C TYR A 76 -7.00 -4.95 10.75
N LYS A 77 -7.29 -4.29 11.88
CA LYS A 77 -6.24 -3.58 12.64
C LYS A 77 -5.19 -4.55 13.18
N LYS A 78 -5.60 -5.75 13.61
CA LYS A 78 -4.68 -6.78 14.08
C LYS A 78 -3.81 -7.31 12.93
N ASP A 79 -4.41 -7.59 11.78
CA ASP A 79 -3.70 -8.09 10.60
C ASP A 79 -2.76 -7.05 10.01
N LEU A 80 -3.17 -5.79 9.99
CA LEU A 80 -2.33 -4.67 9.58
C LEU A 80 -1.13 -4.51 10.51
N ASN A 81 -1.34 -4.57 11.83
CA ASN A 81 -0.24 -4.53 12.80
C ASN A 81 0.70 -5.72 12.63
N ALA A 82 0.18 -6.92 12.41
CA ALA A 82 1.01 -8.10 12.13
C ALA A 82 1.86 -7.92 10.87
N SER A 83 1.28 -7.30 9.84
CA SER A 83 1.97 -6.97 8.59
C SER A 83 3.06 -5.94 8.80
N PHE A 84 2.81 -4.86 9.57
CA PHE A 84 3.83 -3.84 9.87
C PHE A 84 4.95 -4.35 10.76
N VAL A 85 4.67 -5.30 11.65
CA VAL A 85 5.73 -5.95 12.42
C VAL A 85 6.58 -6.85 11.52
N ALA A 86 5.97 -7.51 10.54
CA ALA A 86 6.69 -8.38 9.61
C ALA A 86 7.49 -7.59 8.56
N LEU A 87 6.91 -6.54 8.01
CA LEU A 87 7.49 -5.64 7.02
C LEU A 87 7.28 -4.19 7.46
N PRO A 88 8.26 -3.62 8.18
CA PRO A 88 8.18 -2.24 8.65
C PRO A 88 8.10 -1.22 7.51
N GLU A 89 7.44 -0.09 7.79
CA GLU A 89 7.37 1.05 6.86
C GLU A 89 8.74 1.72 6.66
N ASP A 90 9.50 1.81 7.75
CA ASP A 90 10.76 2.52 7.82
C ASP A 90 11.93 1.60 8.18
N ARG A 91 13.14 2.11 7.93
CA ARG A 91 14.39 1.48 8.34
C ARG A 91 14.58 1.59 9.85
N ASP A 92 13.95 0.68 10.59
CA ASP A 92 14.12 0.55 12.04
C ASP A 92 15.43 -0.18 12.38
N LEU A 93 16.55 0.55 12.31
CA LEU A 93 17.85 0.03 12.72
C LEU A 93 17.88 -0.37 14.21
N PRO A 94 17.51 0.50 15.17
CA PRO A 94 17.66 0.18 16.60
C PRO A 94 16.86 -1.06 17.01
N GLY A 95 15.62 -1.20 16.52
CA GLY A 95 14.82 -2.40 16.78
C GLY A 95 15.44 -3.63 16.15
N THR A 96 15.90 -3.55 14.90
CA THR A 96 16.57 -4.67 14.22
C THR A 96 17.84 -5.12 14.95
N ILE A 97 18.65 -4.18 15.44
CA ILE A 97 19.81 -4.46 16.30
C ILE A 97 19.37 -5.26 17.53
N GLY A 98 18.40 -4.73 18.30
CA GLY A 98 17.92 -5.38 19.52
C GLY A 98 17.43 -6.81 19.27
N TYR A 99 16.69 -7.03 18.17
CA TYR A 99 16.24 -8.36 17.77
C TYR A 99 17.40 -9.29 17.41
N ILE A 100 18.34 -8.84 16.59
CA ILE A 100 19.49 -9.64 16.19
C ILE A 100 20.34 -10.02 17.41
N LEU A 101 20.62 -9.09 18.32
CA LEU A 101 21.35 -9.39 19.55
C LEU A 101 20.61 -10.41 20.43
N SER A 102 19.28 -10.29 20.56
CA SER A 102 18.46 -11.25 21.30
C SER A 102 18.53 -12.65 20.67
N LEU A 103 18.50 -12.75 19.34
CA LEU A 103 18.65 -14.01 18.62
C LEU A 103 20.02 -14.65 18.85
N ILE A 104 21.10 -13.86 18.77
CA ILE A 104 22.48 -14.33 18.99
C ILE A 104 22.67 -14.80 20.43
N SER A 105 22.27 -13.99 21.40
CA SER A 105 22.37 -14.30 22.82
C SER A 105 21.58 -15.56 23.18
N SER A 106 20.32 -15.65 22.71
CA SER A 106 19.48 -16.81 22.98
C SER A 106 19.91 -18.09 22.25
N SER A 107 20.81 -17.98 21.26
CA SER A 107 21.40 -19.13 20.54
C SER A 107 22.74 -19.57 21.15
N GLY A 108 23.22 -18.87 22.20
CA GLY A 108 24.50 -19.16 22.86
C GLY A 108 25.72 -18.79 22.00
N LEU A 109 25.56 -17.82 21.10
CA LEU A 109 26.64 -17.29 20.28
C LEU A 109 27.21 -16.00 20.90
N SER A 110 28.48 -15.74 20.65
CA SER A 110 29.10 -14.45 20.97
C SER A 110 29.17 -13.60 19.72
N LEU A 111 28.72 -12.35 19.82
CA LEU A 111 28.90 -11.36 18.77
C LEU A 111 30.32 -10.78 18.87
N GLU A 112 31.06 -10.77 17.77
CA GLU A 112 32.40 -10.19 17.70
C GLU A 112 32.38 -8.85 16.99
N ASP A 113 31.71 -8.78 15.84
CA ASP A 113 31.57 -7.56 15.06
C ASP A 113 30.18 -7.49 14.40
N PHE A 114 29.73 -6.26 14.18
CA PHE A 114 28.43 -5.98 13.61
C PHE A 114 28.43 -4.69 12.80
N ALA A 115 28.03 -4.79 11.54
CA ALA A 115 27.94 -3.66 10.64
C ALA A 115 26.63 -3.67 9.84
N PHE A 116 26.17 -2.48 9.45
CA PHE A 116 25.07 -2.34 8.49
C PHE A 116 25.56 -1.76 7.19
N SER A 117 25.05 -2.29 6.08
CA SER A 117 25.20 -1.68 4.77
C SER A 117 24.16 -0.59 4.52
N ASN A 118 24.41 0.20 3.48
CA ASN A 118 23.44 1.16 2.99
C ASN A 118 22.20 0.46 2.40
N PRO A 119 21.06 1.15 2.39
CA PRO A 119 19.86 0.63 1.76
C PRO A 119 20.08 0.29 0.28
N GLN A 120 19.49 -0.82 -0.14
CA GLN A 120 19.47 -1.26 -1.53
C GLN A 120 18.05 -1.67 -1.91
N ALA A 121 17.62 -1.25 -3.09
CA ALA A 121 16.40 -1.77 -3.69
C ALA A 121 16.66 -3.21 -4.14
N ASP A 122 15.86 -4.14 -3.67
CA ASP A 122 15.85 -5.51 -4.18
C ASP A 122 15.20 -5.51 -5.59
N PRO A 123 15.55 -6.45 -6.50
CA PRO A 123 14.94 -6.54 -7.83
C PRO A 123 13.41 -6.63 -7.82
N THR A 124 12.82 -7.02 -6.70
CA THR A 124 11.36 -7.09 -6.47
C THR A 124 10.71 -5.74 -6.16
N GLY A 125 11.48 -4.65 -6.04
CA GLY A 125 11.00 -3.32 -5.70
C GLY A 125 10.83 -3.06 -4.20
N VAL A 126 11.08 -4.07 -3.36
CA VAL A 126 11.12 -3.94 -1.90
C VAL A 126 12.47 -3.35 -1.48
N GLN A 127 12.46 -2.42 -0.52
CA GLN A 127 13.68 -1.86 0.00
C GLN A 127 14.32 -2.81 1.02
N SER A 128 15.64 -2.85 1.06
CA SER A 128 16.37 -3.72 1.96
C SER A 128 17.64 -3.05 2.49
N PHE A 129 18.19 -3.59 3.57
CA PHE A 129 19.53 -3.26 4.05
C PHE A 129 20.18 -4.52 4.61
N ASN A 130 21.51 -4.59 4.58
CA ASN A 130 22.22 -5.77 5.07
C ASN A 130 22.76 -5.50 6.47
N ALA A 131 22.72 -6.53 7.30
CA ALA A 131 23.40 -6.64 8.57
C ALA A 131 24.48 -7.71 8.44
N ASN A 132 25.74 -7.30 8.51
CA ASN A 132 26.90 -8.17 8.51
C ASN A 132 27.23 -8.50 9.97
N LEU A 133 27.30 -9.80 10.27
CA LEU A 133 27.45 -10.34 11.60
C LEU A 133 28.67 -11.25 11.63
N ASN A 134 29.63 -10.94 12.50
CA ASN A 134 30.69 -11.88 12.84
C ASN A 134 30.38 -12.48 14.22
N VAL A 135 30.14 -13.79 14.26
CA VAL A 135 29.77 -14.50 15.48
C VAL A 135 30.68 -15.70 15.72
N SER A 136 30.94 -16.00 16.98
CA SER A 136 31.67 -17.23 17.37
C SER A 136 30.89 -18.11 18.32
N GLY A 137 31.04 -19.42 18.16
CA GLY A 137 30.40 -20.40 18.99
C GLY A 137 30.51 -21.82 18.45
N THR A 138 29.61 -22.70 18.89
CA THR A 138 29.58 -24.08 18.39
C THR A 138 28.77 -24.16 17.10
N ARG A 139 29.03 -25.18 16.27
CA ARG A 139 28.23 -25.45 15.07
C ARG A 139 26.74 -25.60 15.38
N VAL A 140 26.41 -26.18 16.54
CA VAL A 140 25.02 -26.36 17.00
C VAL A 140 24.36 -25.02 17.30
N SER A 141 25.09 -24.10 17.96
CA SER A 141 24.63 -22.74 18.24
C SER A 141 24.38 -21.93 16.96
N ILE A 142 25.27 -22.06 15.96
CA ILE A 142 25.09 -21.44 14.63
C ILE A 142 23.84 -21.97 13.94
N GLN A 143 23.61 -23.29 13.99
CA GLN A 143 22.39 -23.88 13.43
C GLN A 143 21.13 -23.41 14.18
N SER A 144 21.19 -23.28 15.50
CA SER A 144 20.09 -22.75 16.31
C SER A 144 19.74 -21.32 15.91
N LEU A 145 20.73 -20.47 15.65
CA LEU A 145 20.51 -19.10 15.18
C LEU A 145 19.69 -19.09 13.88
N PHE A 146 20.01 -19.94 12.91
CA PHE A 146 19.27 -20.00 11.64
C PHE A 146 17.82 -20.44 11.82
N GLU A 147 17.56 -21.43 12.68
CA GLU A 147 16.20 -21.85 12.97
C GLU A 147 15.40 -20.73 13.65
N LYS A 148 16.03 -19.94 14.52
CA LYS A 148 15.37 -18.78 15.13
C LYS A 148 15.17 -17.62 14.17
N ILE A 149 16.09 -17.38 13.23
CA ILE A 149 15.92 -16.38 12.16
C ILE A 149 14.71 -16.75 11.29
N LYS A 150 14.56 -18.04 10.92
CA LYS A 150 13.39 -18.52 10.14
C LYS A 150 12.07 -18.33 10.86
N GLN A 151 12.07 -18.42 12.19
CA GLN A 151 10.90 -18.24 13.03
C GLN A 151 10.63 -16.77 13.38
N ASN A 152 11.49 -15.85 12.95
CA ASN A 152 11.36 -14.44 13.30
C ASN A 152 10.13 -13.84 12.60
N PRO A 153 9.33 -13.01 13.29
CA PRO A 153 8.22 -12.31 12.66
C PRO A 153 8.65 -11.34 11.55
N ARG A 154 9.86 -10.75 11.62
CA ARG A 154 10.40 -9.85 10.59
C ARG A 154 10.88 -10.63 9.37
N ILE A 155 10.54 -10.14 8.19
CA ILE A 155 10.99 -10.71 6.93
C ILE A 155 12.48 -10.41 6.76
N MET A 156 13.28 -11.47 6.89
CA MET A 156 14.73 -11.43 6.75
C MET A 156 15.21 -12.62 5.93
N ARG A 157 16.28 -12.44 5.16
CA ARG A 157 16.91 -13.48 4.37
C ARG A 157 18.39 -13.56 4.70
N VAL A 158 18.90 -14.78 4.86
CA VAL A 158 20.35 -14.99 4.93
C VAL A 158 20.91 -14.91 3.52
N GLY A 159 21.75 -13.92 3.25
CA GLY A 159 22.39 -13.71 1.95
C GLY A 159 23.64 -14.57 1.79
N LYS A 160 24.59 -14.42 2.71
CA LYS A 160 25.90 -15.10 2.69
C LYS A 160 26.19 -15.72 4.05
N LEU A 161 26.82 -16.88 4.02
CA LEU A 161 27.32 -17.57 5.21
C LEU A 161 28.70 -18.12 4.93
N GLU A 162 29.69 -17.66 5.67
CA GLU A 162 31.03 -18.23 5.67
C GLU A 162 31.33 -18.74 7.09
N ILE A 163 31.70 -20.02 7.20
CA ILE A 163 32.04 -20.63 8.48
C ILE A 163 33.50 -21.02 8.45
N ASN A 164 34.27 -20.40 9.32
CA ASN A 164 35.67 -20.68 9.55
C ASN A 164 35.79 -21.58 10.78
N SER A 165 36.00 -22.88 10.55
CA SER A 165 36.24 -23.85 11.62
C SER A 165 37.67 -24.37 11.57
N SER A 166 38.44 -24.18 12.64
CA SER A 166 39.74 -24.82 12.80
C SER A 166 39.57 -26.20 13.42
N ALA A 167 40.18 -27.23 12.85
CA ALA A 167 40.15 -28.60 13.38
C ALA A 167 40.73 -28.73 14.80
N SER A 168 41.47 -27.72 15.25
CA SER A 168 42.17 -27.69 16.55
C SER A 168 41.36 -27.06 17.67
N VAL A 169 40.27 -26.34 17.38
CA VAL A 169 39.49 -25.58 18.37
C VAL A 169 38.01 -25.90 18.21
N SER A 170 37.34 -26.31 19.30
CA SER A 170 35.89 -26.63 19.30
C SER A 170 34.96 -25.42 19.08
N ARG A 171 35.51 -24.28 18.62
CA ARG A 171 34.78 -23.04 18.33
C ARG A 171 34.93 -22.73 16.85
N SER A 172 33.79 -22.45 16.21
CA SER A 172 33.69 -21.96 14.84
C SER A 172 33.42 -20.46 14.89
N GLN A 173 34.01 -19.74 13.95
CA GLN A 173 33.66 -18.36 13.63
C GLN A 173 32.79 -18.36 12.38
N ALA A 174 31.76 -17.52 12.34
CA ALA A 174 30.88 -17.40 11.19
C ALA A 174 30.64 -15.93 10.84
N ASP A 175 30.82 -15.63 9.56
CA ASP A 175 30.46 -14.36 8.94
C ASP A 175 29.11 -14.57 8.24
N ILE A 176 28.09 -13.82 8.69
CA ILE A 176 26.70 -13.97 8.28
C ILE A 176 26.19 -12.64 7.75
N ASP A 177 25.72 -12.64 6.51
CA ASP A 177 25.04 -11.49 5.92
C ASP A 177 23.53 -11.72 5.97
N ILE A 178 22.82 -10.88 6.72
CA ILE A 178 21.36 -10.91 6.82
C ILE A 178 20.80 -9.71 6.05
N ILE A 179 19.95 -9.98 5.07
CA ILE A 179 19.19 -8.97 4.32
C ILE A 179 17.87 -8.77 5.05
N ILE A 180 17.61 -7.56 5.53
CA ILE A 180 16.36 -7.17 6.19
C ILE A 180 15.54 -6.31 5.23
N PHE A 181 14.26 -6.63 5.08
CA PHE A 181 13.35 -5.94 4.17
C PHE A 181 12.49 -4.92 4.90
N TYR A 182 12.16 -3.82 4.21
CA TYR A 182 11.22 -2.80 4.64
C TYR A 182 10.51 -2.21 3.41
N GLN A 183 9.31 -1.66 3.60
CA GLN A 183 8.55 -1.09 2.50
C GLN A 183 7.79 0.16 2.94
N PRO A 184 8.13 1.34 2.40
CA PRO A 184 7.38 2.55 2.71
C PRO A 184 5.96 2.42 2.19
N LEU A 185 5.03 3.00 2.94
CA LEU A 185 3.63 3.04 2.55
C LEU A 185 3.46 3.74 1.18
N PRO A 186 2.55 3.25 0.32
CA PRO A 186 2.25 3.92 -0.92
C PRO A 186 1.67 5.31 -0.63
N ALA A 187 2.06 6.31 -1.43
CA ALA A 187 1.59 7.68 -1.27
C ALA A 187 0.07 7.85 -1.53
N SER A 188 -0.57 6.85 -2.15
CA SER A 188 -2.01 6.81 -2.38
C SER A 188 -2.54 5.38 -2.29
N ILE A 189 -3.75 5.24 -1.74
CA ILE A 189 -4.46 3.96 -1.54
C ILE A 189 -5.43 3.68 -2.71
N GLY A 190 -5.46 4.56 -3.73
CA GLY A 190 -6.33 4.44 -4.90
C GLY A 190 -7.39 5.55 -4.97
N ASP A 191 -8.23 5.48 -6.00
CA ASP A 191 -9.32 6.44 -6.24
C ASP A 191 -10.65 5.94 -5.63
N ILE A 192 -11.48 6.87 -5.18
CA ILE A 192 -12.82 6.62 -4.62
C ILE A 192 -13.71 5.92 -5.66
N GLU A 193 -13.44 6.09 -6.96
CA GLU A 193 -14.25 5.47 -8.03
C GLU A 193 -13.82 4.04 -8.39
N GLN A 194 -12.66 3.56 -7.92
CA GLN A 194 -12.19 2.20 -8.21
C GLN A 194 -12.79 1.16 -7.26
N PRO A 195 -13.15 -0.05 -7.74
CA PRO A 195 -13.69 -1.11 -6.88
C PRO A 195 -12.68 -1.50 -5.79
N LEU A 196 -13.18 -1.82 -4.59
CA LEU A 196 -12.33 -2.31 -3.50
C LEU A 196 -11.79 -3.70 -3.87
N VAL A 197 -10.48 -3.85 -3.94
CA VAL A 197 -9.84 -5.15 -4.13
C VAL A 197 -9.89 -5.90 -2.81
N LEU A 198 -10.62 -7.02 -2.79
CA LEU A 198 -10.68 -7.91 -1.63
C LEU A 198 -9.45 -8.82 -1.61
N LEU A 199 -8.94 -9.08 -0.41
CA LEU A 199 -7.88 -10.06 -0.20
C LEU A 199 -8.34 -11.43 -0.69
N ASN A 200 -7.52 -12.06 -1.52
CA ASN A 200 -7.77 -13.40 -1.99
C ASN A 200 -7.59 -14.42 -0.83
N PRO A 201 -8.11 -15.66 -0.96
CA PRO A 201 -7.99 -16.65 0.10
C PRO A 201 -6.54 -17.00 0.50
N GLN A 202 -5.60 -16.91 -0.43
CA GLN A 202 -4.18 -17.20 -0.17
C GLN A 202 -3.52 -16.09 0.66
N GLU A 203 -3.85 -14.83 0.37
CA GLU A 203 -3.40 -13.66 1.12
C GLU A 203 -3.95 -13.67 2.55
N LYS A 204 -5.20 -14.07 2.73
CA LYS A 204 -5.80 -14.24 4.07
C LYS A 204 -5.07 -15.32 4.88
N GLU A 205 -4.75 -16.46 4.27
CA GLU A 205 -4.01 -17.53 4.95
C GLU A 205 -2.57 -17.11 5.30
N LEU A 206 -1.93 -16.32 4.42
CA LEU A 206 -0.62 -15.73 4.68
C LEU A 206 -0.66 -14.81 5.91
N LEU A 207 -1.64 -13.90 5.98
CA LEU A 207 -1.84 -13.00 7.12
C LEU A 207 -2.14 -13.76 8.42
N ALA A 208 -2.98 -14.80 8.35
CA ALA A 208 -3.27 -15.68 9.47
C ALA A 208 -1.99 -16.40 9.98
N SER A 209 -1.10 -16.79 9.06
CA SER A 209 0.18 -17.41 9.41
C SER A 209 1.14 -16.41 10.07
N LEU A 210 1.22 -15.18 9.55
CA LEU A 210 2.04 -14.11 10.14
C LEU A 210 1.58 -13.75 11.56
N SER A 211 0.27 -13.56 11.76
CA SER A 211 -0.27 -13.21 13.08
C SER A 211 -0.09 -14.32 14.12
N ARG A 212 -0.13 -15.59 13.70
CA ARG A 212 0.16 -16.75 14.56
C ARG A 212 1.62 -16.78 15.00
N ASN A 213 2.56 -16.57 14.08
CA ASN A 213 4.00 -16.56 14.35
C ASN A 213 4.44 -15.36 15.19
N LEU A 214 3.74 -14.24 15.09
CA LEU A 214 3.97 -13.08 15.95
C LEU A 214 3.51 -13.35 17.39
N SER A 215 2.33 -13.95 17.56
CA SER A 215 1.77 -14.25 18.88
C SER A 215 2.60 -15.27 19.67
N SER A 216 3.19 -16.26 18.98
CA SER A 216 4.06 -17.25 19.61
C SER A 216 5.42 -16.69 20.05
N ASN A 217 5.98 -15.72 19.31
CA ASN A 217 7.27 -15.09 19.64
C ASN A 217 7.18 -13.99 20.69
N LEU A 218 6.07 -13.27 20.80
CA LEU A 218 5.90 -12.25 21.86
C LEU A 218 5.81 -12.87 23.26
N SER A 219 5.46 -14.16 23.35
CA SER A 219 5.43 -14.90 24.61
C SER A 219 6.81 -15.29 25.14
N SER A 220 7.88 -15.14 24.34
CA SER A 220 9.26 -15.51 24.70
C SER A 220 10.21 -14.32 24.90
N VAL A 221 9.74 -13.09 24.67
CA VAL A 221 10.49 -11.88 25.05
C VAL A 221 10.27 -11.62 26.54
N SER A 222 11.07 -12.30 27.37
CA SER A 222 11.28 -11.88 28.76
C SER A 222 11.92 -10.49 28.70
N ILE A 223 11.12 -9.48 29.02
CA ILE A 223 11.60 -8.10 29.17
C ILE A 223 12.61 -8.16 30.32
N ILE A 224 13.90 -8.07 30.00
CA ILE A 224 14.90 -7.76 31.02
C ILE A 224 14.46 -6.41 31.58
N PRO A 225 14.17 -6.30 32.89
CA PRO A 225 13.83 -5.01 33.47
C PRO A 225 15.03 -4.09 33.25
N ILE A 226 14.88 -3.12 32.35
CA ILE A 226 15.68 -1.90 32.36
C ILE A 226 15.48 -1.33 33.75
N GLY A 227 16.60 -1.23 34.48
CA GLY A 227 16.63 -0.93 35.90
C GLY A 227 15.62 0.14 36.27
N THR A 228 14.57 -0.27 36.98
CA THR A 228 13.89 0.66 37.87
C THR A 228 14.93 0.96 38.93
N GLU A 229 15.60 2.10 38.78
CA GLU A 229 16.34 2.68 39.89
C GLU A 229 15.42 2.63 41.10
N SER A 230 15.89 1.87 42.09
CA SER A 230 15.37 1.82 43.43
C SER A 230 14.84 3.19 43.81
N ALA A 231 13.55 3.26 44.16
CA ALA A 231 12.99 4.35 44.94
C ALA A 231 13.78 4.45 46.25
N SER A 232 14.90 5.15 46.17
CA SER A 232 15.79 5.50 47.25
C SER A 232 15.22 6.80 47.76
N THR A 233 14.69 6.76 48.98
CA THR A 233 14.46 7.89 49.89
C THR A 233 15.06 9.20 49.42
N VAL A 234 14.19 10.17 49.16
CA VAL A 234 14.53 11.60 49.06
C VAL A 234 15.25 12.01 50.35
N VAL A 235 16.58 12.08 50.30
CA VAL A 235 17.39 12.83 51.26
C VAL A 235 17.72 14.15 50.57
N GLY A 236 16.92 15.18 50.87
CA GLY A 236 17.17 16.53 50.42
C GLY A 236 18.54 17.00 50.89
N LYS A 237 19.34 17.54 49.97
CA LYS A 237 20.53 18.31 50.33
C LYS A 237 20.09 19.60 50.99
N SER A 238 20.62 19.86 52.18
CA SER A 238 20.47 21.09 52.95
C SER A 238 20.97 22.32 52.18
N ASP A 239 20.24 23.41 52.35
CA ASP A 239 20.44 24.74 51.79
C ASP A 239 21.89 25.25 51.99
N PRO A 240 22.60 25.73 50.94
CA PRO A 240 23.95 26.24 51.07
C PRO A 240 24.05 27.71 51.52
N PHE A 241 22.96 28.35 51.96
CA PHE A 241 22.99 29.75 52.44
C PHE A 241 22.30 30.00 53.80
N GLN A 242 22.36 29.04 54.71
CA GLN A 242 22.22 29.30 56.16
C GLN A 242 23.43 28.82 56.94
#